data_AF-A0A8H7XTB3-F1
#
_entry.id   AF-A0A8H7XTB3-F1
#
_cell.length_a   1.000
_cell.length_b   1.000
_cell.length_c   1.000
_cell.angle_alpha   90.00
_cell.angle_beta   90.00
_cell.angle_gamma   90.00
#
_symmetry.space_group_name_H-M   'P 1'
#
loop_
_entity.id
_entity.type
_entity.pdbx_description
1 polymer ?
#
loop_
_entity_poly.entity_id
_entity_poly.type
_entity_poly.pdbx_seq_one_letter_code
_entity_poly.pdbx_strand_id
1 'polypeptide(L)'
;MDSSNVLSDDEYDVISNPGSRSLESSIADFHFEAREPPAFRDAQERFETTRWTASEIQLYVRKGLGLSDSIQATSFDNKRIRIYVDGIFDGLDVSDALKLRQAKLAFPSVHLMVGVFSDQALQMHNHSSNRPEIERAELVRHCRWIDEVVKDAPWELTPKFLTDKSIDFVAIDEGTSIDPNCDKARVLAYDELKKHGS
;
A
#
# COMPACT_ATOMS: atom_id res chain seq x y z
N MET A 1 53.24 -31.52 23.65
CA MET A 1 52.95 -30.25 22.95
C MET A 1 51.47 -29.98 23.18
N ASP A 2 51.14 -29.35 24.30
CA ASP A 2 49.79 -28.84 24.56
C ASP A 2 49.90 -27.33 24.44
N SER A 3 49.35 -26.80 23.35
CA SER A 3 49.37 -25.38 23.05
C SER A 3 48.13 -24.74 23.66
N SER A 4 48.35 -24.03 24.75
CA SER A 4 47.46 -23.03 25.32
C SER A 4 47.08 -21.96 24.28
N ASN A 5 45.77 -21.68 24.14
CA ASN A 5 45.31 -20.32 23.84
C ASN A 5 43.84 -20.18 24.24
N VAL A 6 43.61 -19.79 25.49
CA VAL A 6 42.34 -19.25 25.95
C VAL A 6 42.35 -17.77 25.55
N LEU A 7 41.61 -17.43 24.50
CA LEU A 7 41.41 -16.04 24.09
C LEU A 7 40.42 -15.40 25.07
N SER A 8 40.87 -14.35 25.75
CA SER A 8 40.05 -13.54 26.66
C SER A 8 39.04 -12.71 25.87
N ASP A 9 37.77 -12.75 26.28
CA ASP A 9 36.62 -12.20 25.57
C ASP A 9 36.22 -10.78 26.06
N ASP A 10 37.17 -9.99 26.56
CA ASP A 10 36.89 -8.72 27.27
C ASP A 10 37.48 -7.49 26.57
N GLU A 11 37.21 -7.30 25.28
CA GLU A 11 37.49 -6.02 24.60
C GLU A 11 36.34 -5.60 23.69
N TYR A 12 35.17 -5.38 24.30
CA TYR A 12 34.21 -4.40 23.78
C TYR A 12 34.34 -3.13 24.61
N ASP A 13 35.17 -2.20 24.13
CA ASP A 13 35.24 -0.84 24.65
C ASP A 13 33.88 -0.15 24.42
N VAL A 14 33.04 -0.19 25.46
CA VAL A 14 31.83 0.63 25.56
C VAL A 14 32.29 2.08 25.65
N ILE A 15 32.22 2.80 24.53
CA ILE A 15 32.42 4.24 24.46
C ILE A 15 31.33 4.90 25.32
N SER A 16 31.62 5.05 26.61
CA SER A 16 30.76 5.73 27.56
C SER A 16 30.89 7.23 27.30
N ASN A 17 30.04 7.75 26.42
CA ASN A 17 29.97 9.19 26.16
C ASN A 17 29.25 9.86 27.37
N PRO A 18 29.91 10.75 28.15
CA PRO A 18 29.29 11.42 29.29
C PRO A 18 28.46 12.58 28.77
N GLY A 19 27.30 12.26 28.24
CA GLY A 19 26.37 13.20 27.64
C GLY A 19 25.08 12.47 27.32
N SER A 20 24.36 12.05 28.35
CA SER A 20 23.04 11.43 28.25
C SER A 20 22.01 12.43 27.71
N ARG A 21 22.08 12.71 26.40
CA ARG A 21 20.89 12.98 25.60
C ARG A 21 20.45 11.64 25.05
N SER A 22 19.27 11.19 25.47
CA SER A 22 18.69 9.94 25.01
C SER A 22 18.66 9.94 23.48
N LEU A 23 19.21 8.89 22.85
CA LEU A 23 19.13 8.70 21.40
C LEU A 23 17.66 8.61 20.94
N GLU A 24 16.74 8.23 21.83
CA GLU A 24 15.30 8.25 21.56
C GLU A 24 14.76 9.68 21.38
N SER A 25 15.32 10.66 22.10
CA SER A 25 14.93 12.08 21.96
C SER A 25 15.32 12.62 20.58
N SER A 26 16.48 12.23 20.06
CA SER A 26 16.94 12.66 18.74
C SER A 26 16.14 12.02 17.59
N ILE A 27 15.58 10.81 17.79
CA ILE A 27 14.77 10.12 16.77
C ILE A 27 13.36 10.72 16.69
N ALA A 28 12.79 11.17 17.81
CA ALA A 28 11.46 11.77 17.86
C ALA A 28 11.36 13.11 17.09
N ASP A 29 12.47 13.83 16.94
CA ASP A 29 12.54 15.12 16.22
C ASP A 29 12.79 14.98 14.71
N PHE A 30 13.14 13.79 14.22
CA PHE A 30 13.19 13.53 12.78
C PHE A 30 11.83 12.99 12.31
N HIS A 31 11.00 13.88 11.75
CA HIS A 31 9.99 13.44 10.77
C HIS A 31 10.74 12.84 9.57
N PHE A 32 11.07 11.55 9.66
CA PHE A 32 11.64 10.77 8.57
C PHE A 32 10.50 10.49 7.58
N GLU A 33 10.07 11.51 6.85
CA GLU A 33 9.36 11.27 5.59
C GLU A 33 10.39 10.62 4.67
N ALA A 34 10.44 9.29 4.70
CA ALA A 34 11.27 8.52 3.79
C ALA A 34 10.94 9.05 2.39
N ARG A 35 11.92 9.49 1.61
CA ARG A 35 11.70 10.08 0.29
C ARG A 35 11.79 9.00 -0.78
N GLU A 36 10.93 9.04 -1.79
CA GLU A 36 11.08 8.18 -2.97
C GLU A 36 12.33 8.60 -3.77
N PRO A 37 13.26 7.68 -4.07
CA PRO A 37 14.38 7.97 -4.97
C PRO A 37 13.88 8.33 -6.37
N PRO A 38 14.57 9.23 -7.11
CA PRO A 38 14.18 9.54 -8.48
C PRO A 38 14.31 8.29 -9.36
N ALA A 39 13.31 8.04 -10.20
CA ALA A 39 13.34 6.96 -11.19
C ALA A 39 14.46 7.19 -12.22
N PHE A 40 15.06 6.09 -12.70
CA PHE A 40 15.99 6.12 -13.82
C PHE A 40 15.27 6.52 -15.12
N ARG A 41 16.02 7.04 -16.11
CA ARG A 41 15.44 7.56 -17.36
C ARG A 41 14.76 6.47 -18.19
N ASP A 42 15.35 5.28 -18.25
CA ASP A 42 14.80 4.11 -18.93
C ASP A 42 13.51 3.60 -18.24
N ALA A 43 13.46 3.62 -16.92
CA ALA A 43 12.24 3.35 -16.17
C ALA A 43 11.14 4.38 -16.48
N GLN A 44 11.50 5.66 -16.58
CA GLN A 44 10.59 6.73 -16.99
C GLN A 44 10.05 6.56 -18.40
N GLU A 45 10.83 6.03 -19.33
CA GLU A 45 10.39 5.73 -20.70
C GLU A 45 9.48 4.50 -20.77
N ARG A 46 9.72 3.50 -19.91
CA ARG A 46 8.96 2.24 -19.90
C ARG A 46 7.65 2.32 -19.11
N PHE A 47 7.64 3.03 -17.99
CA PHE A 47 6.53 3.08 -17.04
C PHE A 47 6.09 4.53 -16.84
N GLU A 48 5.07 4.97 -17.57
CA GLU A 48 4.61 6.37 -17.58
C GLU A 48 4.33 6.92 -16.17
N THR A 49 3.73 6.10 -15.29
CA THR A 49 3.33 6.49 -13.93
C THR A 49 4.50 6.77 -13.00
N THR A 50 5.73 6.38 -13.36
CA THR A 50 6.95 6.78 -12.61
C THR A 50 7.26 8.27 -12.74
N ARG A 51 6.77 8.92 -13.80
CA ARG A 51 6.95 10.36 -14.03
C ARG A 51 5.95 11.19 -13.21
N TRP A 52 4.84 10.59 -12.82
CA TRP A 52 3.74 11.32 -12.21
C TRP A 52 4.10 11.73 -10.78
N THR A 53 3.99 13.03 -10.53
CA THR A 53 4.06 13.65 -9.21
C THR A 53 2.78 13.36 -8.43
N ALA A 54 2.82 13.55 -7.10
CA ALA A 54 1.62 13.42 -6.27
C ALA A 54 0.50 14.36 -6.73
N SER A 55 0.82 15.60 -7.12
CA SER A 55 -0.17 16.56 -7.61
C SER A 55 -0.83 16.13 -8.92
N GLU A 56 -0.09 15.53 -9.84
CA GLU A 56 -0.65 14.99 -11.10
C GLU A 56 -1.54 13.78 -10.83
N ILE A 57 -1.13 12.88 -9.93
CA ILE A 57 -1.95 11.73 -9.50
C ILE A 57 -3.26 12.24 -8.87
N GLN A 58 -3.18 13.21 -7.95
CA GLN A 58 -4.36 13.80 -7.30
C GLN A 58 -5.29 14.48 -8.30
N LEU A 59 -4.75 15.21 -9.28
CA LEU A 59 -5.54 15.84 -10.32
C LEU A 59 -6.26 14.79 -11.18
N TYR A 60 -5.57 13.72 -11.55
CA TYR A 60 -6.13 12.62 -12.30
C TYR A 60 -7.27 11.93 -11.51
N VAL A 61 -7.06 11.63 -10.22
CA VAL A 61 -8.09 11.03 -9.35
C VAL A 61 -9.29 11.96 -9.18
N ARG A 62 -9.08 13.25 -8.92
CA ARG A 62 -10.17 14.25 -8.80
C ARG A 62 -11.02 14.31 -10.06
N LYS A 63 -10.37 14.29 -11.23
CA LYS A 63 -11.05 14.24 -12.53
C LYS A 63 -11.86 12.94 -12.70
N GLY A 64 -11.28 11.79 -12.35
CA GLY A 64 -11.97 10.49 -12.40
C GLY A 64 -13.19 10.39 -11.48
N LEU A 65 -13.15 11.07 -10.33
CA LEU A 65 -14.27 11.16 -9.39
C LEU A 65 -15.34 12.20 -9.79
N GLY A 66 -15.12 12.97 -10.88
CA GLY A 66 -16.04 14.03 -11.31
C GLY A 66 -16.09 15.23 -10.36
N LEU A 67 -15.08 15.41 -9.51
CA LEU A 67 -14.99 16.52 -8.58
C LEU A 67 -14.51 17.78 -9.34
N SER A 68 -15.35 18.82 -9.43
CA SER A 68 -14.94 20.13 -9.94
C SER A 68 -14.09 20.89 -8.91
N ASP A 69 -13.34 21.93 -9.35
CA ASP A 69 -12.45 22.76 -8.51
C ASP A 69 -13.14 23.50 -7.33
N SER A 70 -14.45 23.34 -7.13
CA SER A 70 -15.24 24.04 -6.12
C SER A 70 -15.71 23.14 -4.96
N ILE A 71 -15.35 23.57 -3.74
CA ILE A 71 -15.92 23.23 -2.42
C ILE A 71 -15.80 21.77 -1.92
N GLN A 72 -15.86 20.73 -2.75
CA GLN A 72 -15.58 19.35 -2.27
C GLN A 72 -14.08 19.08 -2.11
N ALA A 73 -13.23 19.78 -2.86
CA ALA A 73 -11.77 19.66 -2.77
C ALA A 73 -11.24 19.96 -1.36
N THR A 74 -11.85 20.91 -0.63
CA THR A 74 -11.45 21.26 0.74
C THR A 74 -11.80 20.18 1.76
N SER A 75 -12.71 19.24 1.45
CA SER A 75 -13.10 18.16 2.37
C SER A 75 -12.02 17.08 2.50
N PHE A 76 -11.23 16.84 1.46
CA PHE A 76 -10.19 15.79 1.47
C PHE A 76 -8.87 16.29 2.07
N ASP A 77 -8.62 17.60 2.05
CA ASP A 77 -7.38 18.19 2.55
C ASP A 77 -7.23 18.06 4.08
N ASN A 78 -8.35 17.94 4.80
CA ASN A 78 -8.38 17.82 6.27
C ASN A 78 -8.74 16.43 6.79
N LYS A 79 -8.93 15.42 5.92
CA LYS A 79 -9.32 14.07 6.30
C LYS A 79 -8.28 13.05 5.82
N ARG A 80 -7.90 12.11 6.69
CA ARG A 80 -7.14 10.94 6.28
C ARG A 80 -8.07 9.96 5.56
N ILE A 81 -7.84 9.76 4.26
CA ILE A 81 -8.67 8.92 3.39
C ILE A 81 -8.18 7.47 3.43
N ARG A 82 -9.10 6.54 3.70
CA ARG A 82 -8.80 5.10 3.74
C ARG A 82 -9.07 4.49 2.36
N ILE A 83 -8.00 4.07 1.69
CA ILE A 83 -8.08 3.43 0.38
C ILE A 83 -7.78 1.95 0.53
N TYR A 84 -8.57 1.10 -0.11
CA TYR A 84 -8.37 -0.33 -0.17
C TYR A 84 -7.96 -0.78 -1.57
N VAL A 85 -6.92 -1.60 -1.65
CA VAL A 85 -6.49 -2.32 -2.86
C VAL A 85 -6.39 -3.78 -2.48
N ASP A 86 -6.84 -4.70 -3.32
CA ASP A 86 -6.64 -6.13 -3.10
C ASP A 86 -5.96 -6.79 -4.29
N GLY A 87 -5.47 -8.01 -4.06
CA GLY A 87 -4.82 -8.77 -5.10
C GLY A 87 -4.25 -10.09 -4.63
N ILE A 88 -3.75 -10.84 -5.60
CA ILE A 88 -3.04 -12.10 -5.36
C ILE A 88 -1.65 -11.80 -4.79
N PHE A 89 -0.88 -10.91 -5.44
CA PHE A 89 0.52 -10.62 -5.08
C PHE A 89 1.42 -11.86 -5.04
N ASP A 90 1.23 -12.81 -5.98
CA ASP A 90 2.06 -14.02 -6.11
C ASP A 90 3.54 -13.69 -6.41
N GLY A 91 3.79 -12.49 -6.90
CA GLY A 91 5.06 -11.79 -6.71
C GLY A 91 4.81 -10.30 -6.76
N LEU A 92 5.35 -9.56 -5.80
CA LEU A 92 5.27 -8.10 -5.79
C LEU A 92 6.21 -7.55 -6.87
N ASP A 93 5.64 -7.15 -8.00
CA ASP A 93 6.40 -6.62 -9.13
C ASP A 93 6.32 -5.08 -9.23
N VAL A 94 6.92 -4.54 -10.30
CA VAL A 94 6.91 -3.09 -10.56
C VAL A 94 5.50 -2.54 -10.78
N SER A 95 4.61 -3.33 -11.39
CA SER A 95 3.23 -2.92 -11.66
C SER A 95 2.47 -2.78 -10.34
N ASP A 96 2.62 -3.76 -9.44
CA ASP A 96 2.05 -3.70 -8.09
C ASP A 96 2.60 -2.50 -7.31
N ALA A 97 3.92 -2.32 -7.29
CA ALA A 97 4.55 -1.22 -6.58
C ALA A 97 4.09 0.16 -7.08
N LEU A 98 3.95 0.34 -8.40
CA LEU A 98 3.49 1.59 -8.99
C LEU A 98 1.98 1.81 -8.82
N LYS A 99 1.17 0.74 -8.78
CA LYS A 99 -0.25 0.81 -8.42
C LYS A 99 -0.43 1.28 -6.98
N LEU A 100 0.28 0.65 -6.05
CA LEU A 100 0.24 1.00 -4.63
C LEU A 100 0.77 2.42 -4.39
N ARG A 101 1.80 2.84 -5.14
CA ARG A 101 2.28 4.23 -5.16
C ARG A 101 1.17 5.21 -5.52
N GLN A 102 0.47 4.97 -6.63
CA GLN A 102 -0.60 5.84 -7.09
C GLN A 102 -1.74 5.91 -6.07
N ALA A 103 -2.16 4.75 -5.52
CA ALA A 103 -3.17 4.70 -4.47
C ALA A 103 -2.76 5.52 -3.23
N LYS A 104 -1.51 5.38 -2.77
CA LYS A 104 -0.99 6.12 -1.61
C LYS A 104 -0.91 7.62 -1.84
N LEU A 105 -0.70 8.06 -3.08
CA LEU A 105 -0.57 9.48 -3.44
C LEU A 105 -1.88 10.10 -3.97
N ALA A 106 -2.98 9.34 -4.03
CA ALA A 106 -4.26 9.76 -4.60
C ALA A 106 -4.91 10.97 -3.92
N PHE A 107 -4.60 11.21 -2.65
CA PHE A 107 -5.06 12.36 -1.86
C PHE A 107 -3.90 12.91 -1.01
N PRO A 108 -4.02 14.12 -0.43
CA PRO A 108 -2.99 14.68 0.46
C PRO A 108 -2.67 13.81 1.68
N SER A 109 -3.67 13.10 2.22
CA SER A 109 -3.49 12.19 3.36
C SER A 109 -4.22 10.87 3.11
N VAL A 110 -3.46 9.79 2.92
CA VAL A 110 -4.00 8.45 2.66
C VAL A 110 -3.53 7.44 3.71
N HIS A 111 -4.44 6.57 4.14
CA HIS A 111 -4.16 5.30 4.78
C HIS A 111 -4.46 4.17 3.78
N LEU A 112 -3.43 3.56 3.22
CA LEU A 112 -3.53 2.51 2.23
C LEU A 112 -3.58 1.15 2.91
N MET A 113 -4.73 0.50 2.76
CA MET A 113 -4.97 -0.87 3.15
C MET A 113 -4.79 -1.78 1.94
N VAL A 114 -4.06 -2.89 2.11
CA VAL A 114 -3.86 -3.87 1.05
C VAL A 114 -4.35 -5.24 1.48
N GLY A 115 -5.37 -5.75 0.77
CA GLY A 115 -5.93 -7.08 0.94
C GLY A 115 -5.19 -8.14 0.16
N VAL A 116 -4.76 -9.20 0.82
CA VAL A 116 -4.14 -10.36 0.18
C VAL A 116 -5.15 -11.50 0.17
N PHE A 117 -5.52 -11.99 -1.02
CA PHE A 117 -6.47 -13.09 -1.13
C PHE A 117 -5.90 -14.37 -0.51
N SER A 118 -6.72 -15.10 0.23
CA SER A 118 -6.30 -16.38 0.82
C SER A 118 -6.14 -17.47 -0.23
N ASP A 119 -5.30 -18.46 0.07
CA ASP A 119 -5.09 -19.60 -0.83
C ASP A 119 -6.41 -20.34 -1.11
N GLN A 120 -7.32 -20.38 -0.13
CA GLN A 120 -8.67 -20.92 -0.28
C GLN A 120 -9.52 -20.09 -1.26
N ALA A 121 -9.49 -18.76 -1.16
CA ALA A 121 -10.22 -17.89 -2.08
C ALA A 121 -9.72 -18.07 -3.52
N LEU A 122 -8.40 -18.13 -3.73
CA LEU A 122 -7.83 -18.38 -5.06
C LEU A 122 -8.34 -19.69 -5.64
N GLN A 123 -8.29 -20.77 -4.86
CA GLN A 123 -8.75 -22.09 -5.30
C GLN A 123 -10.25 -22.09 -5.67
N MET A 124 -11.09 -21.41 -4.88
CA MET A 124 -12.54 -21.31 -5.15
C MET A 124 -12.84 -20.58 -6.46
N HIS A 125 -11.98 -19.64 -6.86
CA HIS A 125 -12.16 -18.82 -8.07
C HIS A 125 -11.30 -19.28 -9.25
N ASN A 126 -10.78 -20.52 -9.24
CA ASN A 126 -9.92 -21.08 -10.30
C ASN A 126 -8.62 -20.30 -10.56
N HIS A 127 -8.11 -19.63 -9.53
CA HIS A 127 -6.79 -19.04 -9.53
C HIS A 127 -5.81 -19.89 -8.73
N SER A 128 -4.53 -19.78 -9.05
CA SER A 128 -3.45 -20.39 -8.29
C SER A 128 -2.35 -19.36 -8.03
N SER A 129 -1.55 -19.64 -7.02
CA SER A 129 -0.40 -18.86 -6.62
C SER A 129 0.77 -19.80 -6.42
N ASN A 130 1.97 -19.40 -6.84
CA ASN A 130 3.20 -20.12 -6.58
C ASN A 130 3.64 -19.99 -5.11
N ARG A 131 3.23 -18.92 -4.42
CA ARG A 131 3.54 -18.65 -3.01
C ARG A 131 2.30 -18.76 -2.10
N PRO A 132 2.45 -19.31 -0.89
CA PRO A 132 1.36 -19.34 0.09
C PRO A 132 0.99 -17.92 0.56
N GLU A 133 -0.25 -17.74 1.02
CA GLU A 133 -0.78 -16.44 1.46
C GLU A 133 0.14 -15.73 2.45
N ILE A 134 0.71 -16.46 3.41
CA ILE A 134 1.56 -15.87 4.44
C ILE A 134 2.82 -15.22 3.86
N GLU A 135 3.43 -15.82 2.83
CA GLU A 135 4.60 -15.26 2.17
C GLU A 135 4.23 -14.03 1.35
N ARG A 136 3.07 -14.07 0.68
CA ARG A 136 2.55 -12.94 -0.10
C ARG A 136 2.22 -11.76 0.81
N ALA A 137 1.54 -12.00 1.93
CA ALA A 137 1.21 -10.99 2.92
C ALA A 137 2.47 -10.37 3.55
N GLU A 138 3.48 -11.17 3.88
CA GLU A 138 4.74 -10.66 4.42
C GLU A 138 5.53 -9.86 3.37
N LEU A 139 5.58 -10.32 2.12
CA LEU A 139 6.22 -9.59 1.02
C LEU A 139 5.57 -8.21 0.81
N VAL A 140 4.24 -8.18 0.77
CA VAL A 140 3.45 -6.95 0.64
C VAL A 140 3.74 -6.00 1.80
N ARG A 141 3.85 -6.48 3.05
CA ARG A 141 4.15 -5.65 4.24
C ARG A 141 5.44 -4.83 4.12
N HIS A 142 6.40 -5.26 3.29
CA HIS A 142 7.64 -4.54 3.03
C HIS A 142 7.52 -3.47 1.92
N CYS A 143 6.39 -3.38 1.24
CA CYS A 143 6.14 -2.32 0.28
C CYS A 143 5.95 -0.98 1.01
N ARG A 144 6.84 -0.03 0.70
CA ARG A 144 6.89 1.33 1.25
C ARG A 144 5.53 2.05 1.33
N TRP A 145 4.64 1.79 0.37
CA TRP A 145 3.41 2.58 0.20
C TRP A 145 2.27 2.15 1.13
N ILE A 146 2.38 0.99 1.76
CA ILE A 146 1.29 0.33 2.49
C ILE A 146 1.31 0.74 3.97
N ASP A 147 0.13 1.00 4.53
CA ASP A 147 -0.04 1.26 5.96
C ASP A 147 -0.62 0.05 6.72
N GLU A 148 -1.52 -0.73 6.10
CA GLU A 148 -2.21 -1.86 6.72
C GLU A 148 -2.28 -3.03 5.72
N VAL A 149 -1.91 -4.24 6.15
CA VAL A 149 -2.13 -5.47 5.38
C VAL A 149 -3.33 -6.22 5.95
N VAL A 150 -4.26 -6.60 5.08
CA VAL A 150 -5.46 -7.38 5.41
C VAL A 150 -5.30 -8.78 4.83
N LYS A 151 -5.06 -9.76 5.71
CA LYS A 151 -5.09 -11.19 5.35
C LYS A 151 -6.52 -11.67 5.18
N ASP A 152 -6.68 -12.83 4.54
CA ASP A 152 -7.99 -13.42 4.24
C ASP A 152 -8.91 -12.42 3.53
N ALA A 153 -8.36 -11.66 2.59
CA ALA A 153 -9.13 -10.65 1.88
C ALA A 153 -10.29 -11.29 1.12
N PRO A 154 -11.50 -10.71 1.20
CA PRO A 154 -12.66 -11.27 0.52
C PRO A 154 -12.51 -11.08 -1.00
N TRP A 155 -12.87 -12.11 -1.78
CA TRP A 155 -12.90 -12.00 -3.24
C TRP A 155 -13.93 -10.96 -3.71
N GLU A 156 -15.11 -10.97 -3.07
CA GLU A 156 -16.22 -10.04 -3.30
C GLU A 156 -16.33 -9.04 -2.14
N LEU A 157 -16.33 -7.75 -2.45
CA LEU A 157 -16.48 -6.70 -1.44
C LEU A 157 -17.94 -6.54 -1.03
N THR A 158 -18.19 -6.56 0.28
CA THR A 158 -19.53 -6.36 0.84
C THR A 158 -19.65 -4.98 1.49
N PRO A 159 -20.84 -4.35 1.53
CA PRO A 159 -21.05 -3.10 2.26
C PRO A 159 -20.64 -3.18 3.73
N LYS A 160 -20.83 -4.37 4.35
CA LYS A 160 -20.37 -4.64 5.72
C LYS A 160 -18.85 -4.54 5.83
N PHE A 161 -18.10 -5.18 4.94
CA PHE A 161 -16.63 -5.10 4.95
C PHE A 161 -16.14 -3.66 4.81
N LEU A 162 -16.72 -2.91 3.87
CA LEU A 162 -16.37 -1.51 3.64
C LEU A 162 -16.65 -0.64 4.88
N THR A 163 -17.79 -0.84 5.53
CA THR A 163 -18.18 -0.11 6.74
C THR A 163 -17.29 -0.48 7.93
N ASP A 164 -17.11 -1.78 8.19
CA ASP A 164 -16.32 -2.29 9.31
C ASP A 164 -14.85 -1.83 9.25
N LYS A 165 -14.29 -1.72 8.04
CA LYS A 165 -12.93 -1.23 7.80
C LYS A 165 -12.83 0.28 7.53
N SER A 166 -13.98 0.98 7.53
CA SER A 166 -14.10 2.40 7.21
C SER A 166 -13.43 2.79 5.89
N ILE A 167 -13.62 1.98 4.85
CA ILE A 167 -13.01 2.20 3.53
C ILE A 167 -13.76 3.32 2.82
N ASP A 168 -13.05 4.38 2.44
CA ASP A 168 -13.61 5.50 1.68
C ASP A 168 -13.61 5.19 0.17
N PHE A 169 -12.53 4.58 -0.34
CA PHE A 169 -12.39 4.24 -1.76
C PHE A 169 -11.74 2.87 -1.95
N VAL A 170 -12.14 2.19 -3.03
CA VAL A 170 -11.50 0.97 -3.52
C VAL A 170 -10.78 1.31 -4.82
N ALA A 171 -9.48 1.03 -4.92
CA ALA A 171 -8.73 1.22 -6.16
C ALA A 171 -8.76 -0.06 -7.00
N ILE A 172 -9.17 0.07 -8.26
CA ILE A 172 -9.31 -1.03 -9.22
C ILE A 172 -8.47 -0.69 -10.46
N ASP A 173 -7.82 -1.70 -11.05
CA ASP A 173 -7.01 -1.52 -12.26
C ASP A 173 -7.87 -1.14 -13.47
N GLU A 174 -7.58 -0.01 -14.11
CA GLU A 174 -8.21 0.38 -15.37
C GLU A 174 -7.90 -0.65 -16.46
N GLY A 175 -8.95 -1.19 -17.10
CA GLY A 175 -8.81 -2.05 -18.28
C GLY A 175 -8.47 -3.51 -18.00
N THR A 176 -8.57 -4.00 -16.76
CA THR A 176 -8.69 -5.45 -16.53
C THR A 176 -9.90 -5.95 -17.32
N SER A 177 -9.71 -6.93 -18.22
CA SER A 177 -10.83 -7.57 -18.91
C SER A 177 -11.67 -8.27 -17.86
N ILE A 178 -12.68 -7.56 -17.37
CA ILE A 178 -13.71 -8.01 -16.46
C ILE A 178 -14.27 -9.30 -17.07
N ASP A 179 -13.98 -10.45 -16.46
CA ASP A 179 -14.75 -11.65 -16.75
C ASP A 179 -16.19 -11.32 -16.33
N PRO A 180 -17.16 -11.25 -17.26
CA PRO A 180 -18.52 -10.84 -16.94
C PRO A 180 -19.22 -11.77 -15.94
N ASN A 181 -18.65 -12.95 -15.66
CA ASN A 181 -19.14 -13.91 -14.69
C ASN A 181 -18.42 -13.85 -13.34
N CYS A 182 -17.16 -13.41 -13.28
CA CYS A 182 -16.33 -13.41 -12.06
C CYS A 182 -16.22 -12.01 -11.41
N ASP A 183 -16.26 -10.94 -12.21
CA ASP A 183 -15.92 -9.59 -11.75
C ASP A 183 -17.13 -8.66 -11.56
N LYS A 184 -18.33 -9.05 -12.01
CA LYS A 184 -19.56 -8.27 -11.76
C LYS A 184 -19.83 -8.09 -10.25
N ALA A 185 -19.47 -9.07 -9.44
CA ALA A 185 -19.64 -8.99 -7.99
C ALA A 185 -18.71 -7.96 -7.33
N ARG A 186 -17.49 -7.76 -7.88
CA ARG A 186 -16.52 -6.76 -7.40
C ARG A 186 -16.95 -5.32 -7.68
N VAL A 187 -17.77 -5.13 -8.73
CA VAL A 187 -18.28 -3.81 -9.15
C VAL A 187 -19.59 -3.41 -8.45
N LEU A 188 -20.37 -4.36 -7.91
CA LEU A 188 -21.67 -4.06 -7.27
C LEU A 188 -21.56 -3.12 -6.05
N ALA A 189 -20.51 -3.26 -5.23
CA ALA A 189 -20.32 -2.37 -4.08
C ALA A 189 -19.94 -0.94 -4.49
N TYR A 190 -19.27 -0.77 -5.64
CA TYR A 190 -18.92 0.54 -6.20
C TYR A 190 -20.17 1.32 -6.64
N ASP A 191 -21.14 0.64 -7.26
CA ASP A 191 -22.40 1.25 -7.69
C ASP A 191 -23.31 1.62 -6.50
N GLU A 192 -23.30 0.83 -5.42
CA GLU A 192 -24.06 1.11 -4.19
C GLU A 192 -23.51 2.32 -3.41
N LEU A 193 -22.18 2.48 -3.33
CA LEU A 193 -21.56 3.67 -2.73
C LEU A 193 -21.90 4.96 -3.49
N LYS A 194 -22.01 4.91 -4.83
CA LYS A 194 -22.45 6.05 -5.64
C LYS A 194 -23.92 6.41 -5.42
N LYS A 195 -24.79 5.46 -5.11
CA LYS A 195 -26.22 5.71 -4.86
C LYS A 195 -26.50 6.37 -3.51
N HIS A 196 -25.65 6.15 -2.52
CA HIS A 196 -25.84 6.67 -1.15
C HIS A 196 -25.08 7.97 -0.86
N GLY A 197 -24.26 8.46 -1.79
CA GLY A 197 -23.48 9.69 -1.67
C GLY A 197 -24.08 10.93 -2.36
N SER A 198 -25.41 11.06 -2.41
CA SER A 198 -26.11 12.26 -2.89
C SER A 198 -26.87 12.96 -1.76
#